data_AF-A0A8B6EWE8-F1
#
_entry.id   AF-A0A8B6EWE8-F1
#
_cell.length_a   1.000
_cell.length_b   1.000
_cell.length_c   1.000
_cell.angle_alpha   90.00
_cell.angle_beta   90.00
_cell.angle_gamma   90.00
#
_symmetry.space_group_name_H-M   'P 1'
#
loop_
_entity.id
_entity.type
_entity.pdbx_description
1 polymer ?
#
loop_
_entity_poly.entity_id
_entity_poly.type
_entity_poly.pdbx_seq_one_letter_code
_entity_poly.pdbx_strand_id
1 'polypeptide(L)'
;MAIENEDQIELVCYIEKYETSNGQKTSLYNVGCKPLNFCSSSGPVLPVIGKRSASKRIDRTTCHECCSDKDICNLEGHCGSKSVTLPVGSTICYSCPLAMDPNKCNHIALCDSACSLKQTRNLIGQPRWTHGCSEKSQCATIAQSNPQGVCSFCCDTELCNRNCTIKSTIAPPTTTTTMAPTIHIARFNKIPNYLT
;
A
#
# COMPACT_ATOMS: atom_id res chain seq x y z
N MET A 1 6.63 -10.70 -39.20
CA MET A 1 7.78 -9.83 -38.92
C MET A 1 7.57 -9.33 -37.50
N ALA A 2 8.22 -9.98 -36.52
CA ALA A 2 8.03 -9.72 -35.10
C ALA A 2 9.19 -8.85 -34.60
N ILE A 3 8.87 -7.63 -34.18
CA ILE A 3 9.82 -6.72 -33.53
C ILE A 3 9.10 -6.18 -32.29
N GLU A 4 9.18 -6.88 -31.17
CA GLU A 4 8.91 -6.32 -29.85
C GLU A 4 9.81 -7.03 -28.84
N ASN A 5 11.11 -6.68 -28.84
CA ASN A 5 11.90 -6.74 -27.61
C ASN A 5 11.53 -5.49 -26.82
N GLU A 6 10.42 -5.53 -26.10
CA GLU A 6 10.21 -4.60 -24.98
C GLU A 6 11.21 -5.02 -23.90
N ASP A 7 12.36 -4.33 -23.85
CA ASP A 7 13.27 -4.38 -22.72
C ASP A 7 12.45 -4.05 -21.46
N GLN A 8 12.15 -5.08 -20.67
CA GLN A 8 11.47 -4.89 -19.40
C GLN A 8 12.42 -4.16 -18.46
N ILE A 9 12.16 -2.88 -18.25
CA ILE A 9 12.90 -2.07 -17.29
C ILE A 9 12.61 -2.62 -15.89
N GLU A 10 13.60 -3.27 -15.30
CA GLU A 10 13.55 -3.73 -13.92
C GLU A 10 13.53 -2.53 -12.97
N LEU A 11 12.49 -2.43 -12.15
CA LEU A 11 12.31 -1.36 -11.17
C LEU A 11 12.59 -1.88 -9.76
N VAL A 12 13.27 -1.06 -8.97
CA VAL A 12 13.59 -1.33 -7.57
C VAL A 12 13.10 -0.20 -6.67
N CYS A 13 12.87 -0.49 -5.39
CA CYS A 13 12.51 0.53 -4.42
C CYS A 13 13.67 1.50 -4.22
N TYR A 14 13.35 2.79 -4.13
CA TYR A 14 14.30 3.90 -4.04
C TYR A 14 13.86 4.86 -2.94
N ILE A 15 14.81 5.32 -2.13
CA ILE A 15 14.61 6.37 -1.13
C ILE A 15 15.69 7.43 -1.29
N GLU A 16 15.30 8.68 -1.13
CA GLU A 16 16.19 9.84 -1.12
C GLU A 16 15.86 10.72 0.08
N LYS A 17 16.87 11.10 0.85
CA LYS A 17 16.74 11.94 2.05
C LYS A 17 17.35 13.32 1.80
N TYR A 18 16.59 14.37 2.14
CA TYR A 18 17.04 15.76 2.15
C TYR A 18 17.05 16.30 3.57
N GLU A 19 18.02 17.15 3.90
CA GLU A 19 18.05 17.89 5.16
C GLU A 19 17.83 19.39 4.91
N THR A 20 16.77 19.94 5.48
CA THR A 20 16.48 21.38 5.37
C THR A 20 17.29 22.16 6.41
N SER A 21 17.90 23.28 6.02
CA SER A 21 18.78 24.10 6.86
C SER A 21 18.05 25.19 7.68
N ASN A 22 16.73 25.08 7.88
CA ASN A 22 15.89 26.15 8.40
C ASN A 22 15.92 26.35 9.93
N GLY A 23 17.06 26.08 10.58
CA GLY A 23 17.22 26.17 12.04
C GLY A 23 16.66 24.96 12.82
N GLN A 24 15.73 24.21 12.23
CA GLN A 24 15.31 22.89 12.67
C GLN A 24 15.71 21.89 11.58
N LYS A 25 16.60 20.94 11.92
CA LYS A 25 17.04 19.89 10.98
C LYS A 25 15.88 18.93 10.71
N THR A 26 15.03 19.28 9.74
CA THR A 26 13.95 18.40 9.27
C THR A 26 14.48 17.53 8.15
N SER A 27 14.31 16.22 8.28
CA SER A 27 14.59 15.27 7.20
C SER A 27 13.34 15.11 6.34
N LEU A 28 13.47 15.36 5.04
CA LEU A 28 12.42 15.07 4.06
C LEU A 28 12.83 13.82 3.28
N TYR A 29 11.86 12.96 2.97
CA TYR A 29 12.10 11.72 2.24
C TYR A 29 11.30 11.72 0.94
N ASN A 30 11.94 11.29 -0.13
CA ASN A 30 11.31 11.00 -1.40
C ASN A 30 11.46 9.50 -1.66
N VAL A 31 10.35 8.77 -1.53
CA VAL A 31 10.27 7.33 -1.68
C VAL A 31 9.55 6.99 -2.99
N GLY A 32 9.99 5.95 -3.69
CA GLY A 32 9.36 5.51 -4.93
C GLY A 32 10.07 4.32 -5.54
N CYS A 33 9.92 4.15 -6.85
CA CYS A 33 10.65 3.15 -7.62
C CYS A 33 11.58 3.82 -8.64
N LYS A 34 12.73 3.20 -8.89
CA LYS A 34 13.69 3.62 -9.93
C LYS A 34 14.18 2.40 -10.72
N PRO A 35 14.58 2.57 -11.98
CA PRO A 35 15.28 1.52 -12.73
C PRO A 35 16.52 1.03 -11.96
N LEU A 36 16.79 -0.28 -11.98
CA LEU A 36 17.92 -0.89 -11.25
C LEU A 36 19.28 -0.22 -11.55
N ASN A 37 19.49 0.22 -12.80
CA ASN A 37 20.72 0.91 -13.19
C ASN A 37 20.91 2.28 -12.50
N PHE A 38 19.86 2.91 -11.98
CA PHE A 38 19.94 4.13 -11.19
C PHE A 38 20.65 3.90 -9.85
N CYS A 39 20.56 2.69 -9.32
CA CYS A 39 21.11 2.31 -8.02
C CYS A 39 22.58 1.90 -8.09
N SER A 40 23.06 1.58 -9.30
CA SER A 40 24.45 1.20 -9.56
C SER A 40 25.37 2.43 -9.66
N SER A 41 24.80 3.61 -9.91
CA SER A 41 25.55 4.87 -9.94
C SER A 41 25.71 5.44 -8.53
N SER A 42 26.74 5.00 -7.82
CA SER A 42 27.30 5.74 -6.68
C SER A 42 27.98 7.01 -7.19
N GLY A 43 27.20 7.93 -7.75
CA GLY A 43 27.65 9.24 -8.21
C GLY A 43 27.47 10.29 -7.11
N PRO A 44 28.30 11.34 -7.09
CA PRO A 44 28.05 12.49 -6.22
C PRO A 44 26.65 13.03 -6.50
N VAL A 45 25.87 13.26 -5.44
CA VAL A 45 24.48 13.69 -5.62
C VAL A 45 24.47 15.09 -6.23
N LEU A 46 24.19 15.15 -7.53
CA LEU A 46 23.99 16.42 -8.22
C LEU A 46 22.68 17.03 -7.71
N PRO A 47 22.65 18.35 -7.44
CA PRO A 47 21.43 19.01 -7.04
C PRO A 47 20.36 18.80 -8.12
N VAL A 48 19.19 18.30 -7.72
CA VAL A 48 18.07 18.01 -8.63
C VAL A 48 17.53 19.33 -9.19
N ILE A 49 17.93 19.67 -10.41
CA ILE A 49 17.37 20.78 -11.19
C ILE A 49 16.00 20.31 -11.72
N GLY A 50 14.89 20.81 -11.15
CA GLY A 50 13.56 20.66 -11.77
C GLY A 50 12.36 20.36 -10.86
N LYS A 51 12.54 20.03 -9.57
CA LYS A 51 11.40 20.03 -8.63
C LYS A 51 11.07 21.47 -8.28
N ARG A 52 9.80 21.89 -8.47
CA ARG A 52 9.30 23.27 -8.36
C ARG A 52 10.02 24.05 -7.25
N SER A 53 10.94 24.92 -7.67
CA SER A 53 11.70 25.82 -6.82
C SER A 53 10.79 26.86 -6.19
N ALA A 54 10.02 26.48 -5.16
CA ALA A 54 9.30 27.44 -4.32
C ALA A 54 10.17 27.98 -3.17
N SER A 55 11.38 27.46 -2.96
CA SER A 55 12.30 28.04 -1.98
C SER A 55 13.74 27.97 -2.45
N LYS A 56 14.42 29.12 -2.36
CA LYS A 56 15.83 29.35 -2.71
C LYS A 56 16.80 28.69 -1.72
N ARG A 57 16.36 27.69 -0.96
CA ARG A 57 17.15 26.98 0.04
C ARG A 57 17.62 25.69 -0.61
N ILE A 58 18.94 25.56 -0.73
CA ILE A 58 19.59 24.39 -1.31
C ILE A 58 19.36 23.23 -0.35
N ASP A 59 18.33 22.44 -0.63
CA ASP A 59 18.12 21.14 0.00
C ASP A 59 19.25 20.24 -0.50
N ARG A 60 20.22 19.95 0.36
CA ARG A 60 21.26 18.98 0.04
C ARG A 60 20.65 17.59 0.20
N THR A 61 20.61 16.83 -0.89
CA THR A 61 20.39 15.38 -0.77
C THR A 61 21.55 14.81 0.05
N THR A 62 21.21 14.18 1.16
CA THR A 62 22.18 13.63 2.12
C THR A 62 22.38 12.13 1.92
N CYS A 63 21.40 11.47 1.34
CA CYS A 63 21.46 10.03 1.07
C CYS A 63 20.48 9.64 -0.04
N HIS A 64 20.86 8.62 -0.79
CA HIS A 64 19.94 7.83 -1.59
C HIS A 64 20.31 6.35 -1.45
N GLU A 65 19.31 5.48 -1.41
CA GLU A 65 19.48 4.03 -1.32
C GLU A 65 18.43 3.32 -2.16
N CYS A 66 18.76 2.10 -2.58
CA CYS A 66 17.83 1.20 -3.23
C CYS A 66 17.79 -0.14 -2.54
N CYS A 67 16.66 -0.83 -2.69
CA CYS A 67 16.46 -2.16 -2.14
C CYS A 67 15.47 -2.95 -3.01
N SER A 68 15.51 -4.27 -2.89
CA SER A 68 14.73 -5.20 -3.73
C SER A 68 14.38 -6.50 -3.01
N ASP A 69 14.66 -6.58 -1.71
CA ASP A 69 14.47 -7.76 -0.87
C ASP A 69 12.99 -8.01 -0.54
N LYS A 70 12.17 -6.96 -0.53
CA LYS A 70 10.73 -7.03 -0.28
C LYS A 70 9.98 -5.83 -0.86
N ASP A 71 8.67 -5.98 -0.95
CA ASP A 71 7.78 -4.86 -1.22
C ASP A 71 7.98 -3.77 -0.15
N ILE A 72 8.15 -2.52 -0.60
CA ILE A 72 8.28 -1.34 0.27
C ILE A 72 9.49 -1.41 1.24
N CYS A 73 10.56 -2.11 0.87
CA CYS A 73 11.79 -2.18 1.67
C CYS A 73 12.36 -0.78 2.01
N ASN A 74 12.14 0.20 1.13
CA ASN A 74 12.65 1.57 1.26
C ASN A 74 12.01 2.39 2.40
N LEU A 75 11.10 1.82 3.20
CA LEU A 75 10.59 2.44 4.44
C LEU A 75 11.30 1.95 5.71
N GLU A 76 12.14 0.92 5.62
CA GLU A 76 12.79 0.30 6.77
C GLU A 76 14.26 0.68 6.89
N GLY A 77 14.58 1.63 7.76
CA GLY A 77 15.96 1.81 8.24
C GLY A 77 16.97 2.39 7.24
N HIS A 78 16.57 2.69 6.01
CA HIS A 78 17.45 3.22 4.97
C HIS A 78 17.85 4.68 5.24
N CYS A 79 19.01 5.09 4.71
CA CYS A 79 19.54 6.44 4.86
C CYS A 79 19.79 6.88 6.31
N GLY A 80 20.14 5.92 7.18
CA GLY A 80 20.36 6.13 8.61
C GLY A 80 19.11 6.62 9.35
N SER A 81 17.94 6.50 8.73
CA SER A 81 16.67 6.87 9.33
C SER A 81 16.16 5.75 10.23
N LYS A 82 15.43 6.10 11.29
CA LYS A 82 14.50 5.14 11.89
C LYS A 82 13.39 4.90 10.87
N SER A 83 12.81 3.69 10.85
CA SER A 83 11.72 3.34 9.94
C SER A 83 10.73 4.49 9.77
N VAL A 84 10.43 4.83 8.52
CA VAL A 84 9.55 5.95 8.19
C VAL A 84 8.21 5.68 8.85
N THR A 85 7.90 6.46 9.88
CA THR A 85 6.65 6.28 10.62
C THR A 85 5.52 6.87 9.79
N LEU A 86 4.63 6.01 9.32
CA LEU A 86 3.43 6.43 8.64
C LEU A 86 2.51 7.18 9.63
N PRO A 87 1.74 8.20 9.18
CA PRO A 87 0.69 8.81 9.98
C PRO A 87 -0.24 7.75 10.59
N VAL A 88 -0.66 7.95 11.84
CA VAL A 88 -1.57 7.02 12.52
C VAL A 88 -2.86 6.87 11.69
N GLY A 89 -3.20 5.63 11.35
CA GLY A 89 -4.40 5.31 10.56
C GLY A 89 -4.22 5.43 9.04
N SER A 90 -3.03 5.78 8.56
CA SER A 90 -2.72 5.71 7.13
C SER A 90 -2.30 4.29 6.70
N THR A 91 -2.46 3.99 5.42
CA THR A 91 -2.11 2.70 4.80
C THR A 91 -1.57 2.93 3.39
N ILE A 92 -0.69 2.05 2.91
CA ILE A 92 -0.11 2.14 1.57
C ILE A 92 -0.93 1.27 0.62
N CYS A 93 -1.37 1.85 -0.50
CA CYS A 93 -2.20 1.17 -1.47
C CYS A 93 -1.61 1.28 -2.88
N TYR A 94 -1.91 0.33 -3.75
CA TYR A 94 -1.73 0.52 -5.18
C TYR A 94 -2.63 1.65 -5.68
N SER A 95 -2.13 2.48 -6.61
CA SER A 95 -2.79 3.67 -7.11
C SER A 95 -2.53 3.85 -8.61
N CYS A 96 -3.31 3.15 -9.43
CA CYS A 96 -3.27 3.23 -10.89
C CYS A 96 -4.67 3.49 -11.44
N PRO A 97 -4.86 4.53 -12.26
CA PRO A 97 -6.10 4.72 -13.00
C PRO A 97 -6.15 3.81 -14.23
N LEU A 98 -7.27 3.10 -14.43
CA LEU A 98 -7.60 2.42 -15.69
C LEU A 98 -6.55 1.42 -16.22
N ALA A 99 -5.88 0.69 -15.33
CA ALA A 99 -4.96 -0.39 -15.66
C ALA A 99 -5.66 -1.44 -16.55
N MET A 100 -4.90 -2.09 -17.44
CA MET A 100 -5.37 -3.20 -18.29
C MET A 100 -5.28 -4.57 -17.61
N ASP A 101 -4.50 -4.67 -16.56
CA ASP A 101 -4.30 -5.88 -15.76
C ASP A 101 -4.12 -5.42 -14.31
N PRO A 102 -4.95 -5.92 -13.37
CA PRO A 102 -4.86 -5.49 -11.98
C PRO A 102 -3.50 -5.80 -11.35
N ASN A 103 -2.82 -6.86 -11.81
CA ASN A 103 -1.55 -7.29 -11.25
C ASN A 103 -0.35 -6.47 -11.75
N LYS A 104 -0.55 -5.64 -12.79
CA LYS A 104 0.48 -4.79 -13.41
C LYS A 104 0.52 -3.37 -12.83
N CYS A 105 -0.32 -3.04 -11.86
CA CYS A 105 -0.19 -1.77 -11.17
C CYS A 105 1.05 -1.78 -10.26
N ASN A 106 2.01 -0.91 -10.55
CA ASN A 106 3.26 -0.74 -9.79
C ASN A 106 3.37 0.63 -9.11
N HIS A 107 2.35 1.48 -9.24
CA HIS A 107 2.29 2.76 -8.56
C HIS A 107 1.61 2.57 -7.20
N ILE A 108 2.19 3.16 -6.16
CA ILE A 108 1.66 3.13 -4.80
C ILE A 108 1.39 4.55 -4.31
N ALA A 109 0.47 4.69 -3.35
CA ALA A 109 0.14 5.95 -2.70
C ALA A 109 -0.15 5.71 -1.21
N LEU A 110 0.10 6.73 -0.40
CA LEU A 110 -0.32 6.75 1.00
C LEU A 110 -1.79 7.20 1.08
N CYS A 111 -2.62 6.44 1.78
CA CYS A 111 -4.04 6.66 1.93
C CYS A 111 -4.40 6.86 3.40
N ASP A 112 -5.33 7.77 3.68
CA ASP A 112 -5.77 8.07 5.05
C ASP A 112 -6.81 7.06 5.62
N SER A 113 -7.22 6.07 4.83
CA SER A 113 -8.38 5.22 5.20
C SER A 113 -8.28 3.75 4.76
N ALA A 114 -8.58 3.45 3.49
CA ALA A 114 -8.60 2.08 2.98
C ALA A 114 -8.15 2.02 1.52
N CYS A 115 -7.59 0.86 1.14
CA CYS A 115 -7.27 0.55 -0.24
C CYS A 115 -8.52 0.06 -0.97
N SER A 116 -8.65 0.42 -2.24
CA SER A 116 -9.75 0.00 -3.11
C SER A 116 -9.26 -0.51 -4.45
N LEU A 117 -9.95 -1.51 -4.98
CA LEU A 117 -9.84 -1.99 -6.35
C LEU A 117 -11.24 -1.99 -6.97
N LYS A 118 -11.39 -1.34 -8.13
CA LYS A 118 -12.64 -1.29 -8.89
C LYS A 118 -12.42 -1.70 -10.33
N GLN A 119 -13.22 -2.64 -10.81
CA GLN A 119 -13.27 -3.00 -12.23
C GLN A 119 -14.41 -2.25 -12.90
N THR A 120 -14.08 -1.55 -13.98
CA THR A 120 -15.04 -0.91 -14.88
C THR A 120 -14.89 -1.50 -16.28
N ARG A 121 -15.78 -1.14 -17.20
CA ARG A 121 -15.62 -1.43 -18.63
C ARG A 121 -15.46 -0.11 -19.37
N ASN A 122 -14.57 -0.06 -20.35
CA ASN A 122 -14.47 1.08 -21.25
C ASN A 122 -15.62 1.08 -22.28
N LEU A 123 -15.63 2.05 -23.20
CA LEU A 123 -16.67 2.20 -24.22
C LEU A 123 -16.85 0.98 -25.15
N ILE A 124 -15.80 0.16 -25.30
CA ILE A 124 -15.82 -1.08 -26.12
C ILE A 124 -16.03 -2.34 -25.27
N GLY A 125 -16.42 -2.20 -24.00
CA GLY A 125 -16.72 -3.31 -23.11
C GLY A 125 -15.50 -4.03 -22.53
N GLN A 126 -14.27 -3.59 -22.81
CA GLN A 126 -13.06 -4.18 -22.23
C GLN A 126 -12.91 -3.79 -20.75
N PRO A 127 -12.51 -4.74 -19.89
CA PRO A 127 -12.32 -4.45 -18.48
C PRO A 127 -11.16 -3.48 -18.26
N ARG A 128 -11.31 -2.61 -17.26
CA ARG A 128 -10.31 -1.67 -16.76
C ARG A 128 -10.31 -1.71 -15.25
N TRP A 129 -9.15 -1.58 -14.63
CA TRP A 129 -9.00 -1.65 -13.19
C TRP A 129 -8.49 -0.32 -12.65
N THR A 130 -9.13 0.16 -11.60
CA THR A 130 -8.73 1.36 -10.88
C THR A 130 -8.35 0.96 -9.47
N HIS A 131 -7.08 1.16 -9.14
CA HIS A 131 -6.53 1.00 -7.80
C HIS A 131 -6.44 2.40 -7.16
N GLY A 132 -6.74 2.52 -5.87
CA GLY A 132 -6.48 3.77 -5.15
C GLY A 132 -7.04 3.78 -3.74
N CYS A 133 -7.06 4.97 -3.14
CA CYS A 133 -7.63 5.21 -1.82
C CYS A 133 -9.15 5.34 -1.88
N SER A 134 -9.86 4.85 -0.87
CA SER A 134 -11.29 5.11 -0.71
C SER A 134 -11.65 5.23 0.77
N GLU A 135 -12.56 6.15 1.08
CA GLU A 135 -13.08 6.29 2.43
C GLU A 135 -13.78 5.00 2.88
N LYS A 136 -13.67 4.68 4.18
CA LYS A 136 -14.33 3.50 4.76
C LYS A 136 -15.85 3.49 4.52
N SER A 137 -16.48 4.67 4.50
CA SER A 137 -17.90 4.85 4.16
C SER A 137 -18.23 4.38 2.74
N GLN A 138 -17.39 4.75 1.76
CA GLN A 138 -17.56 4.37 0.35
C GLN A 138 -17.28 2.88 0.12
N CYS A 139 -16.40 2.29 0.94
CA CYS A 139 -16.07 0.87 0.87
C CYS A 139 -17.27 -0.04 1.18
N ALA A 140 -18.19 0.38 2.06
CA ALA A 140 -19.43 -0.36 2.31
C ALA A 140 -20.28 -0.50 1.04
N THR A 141 -20.36 0.57 0.23
CA THR A 141 -21.11 0.57 -1.04
C THR A 141 -20.45 -0.31 -2.08
N ILE A 142 -19.11 -0.27 -2.17
CA ILE A 142 -18.33 -1.07 -3.13
C ILE A 142 -18.53 -2.57 -2.90
N ALA A 143 -18.56 -3.00 -1.63
CA ALA A 143 -18.81 -4.39 -1.27
C ALA A 143 -20.23 -4.86 -1.65
N GLN A 144 -21.21 -3.97 -1.55
CA GLN A 144 -22.62 -4.27 -1.86
C GLN A 144 -22.91 -4.29 -3.36
N SER A 145 -22.22 -3.47 -4.14
CA SER A 145 -22.51 -3.28 -5.56
C SER A 145 -21.89 -4.35 -6.46
N ASN A 146 -21.35 -5.44 -5.94
CA ASN A 146 -20.59 -6.42 -6.70
C ASN A 146 -21.54 -7.36 -7.48
N PRO A 147 -21.85 -7.07 -8.75
CA PRO A 147 -22.66 -7.97 -9.57
C PRO A 147 -21.78 -9.18 -9.91
N GLN A 148 -22.36 -10.36 -10.03
CA GLN A 148 -21.63 -11.59 -10.34
C GLN A 148 -20.61 -11.36 -11.47
N GLY A 149 -19.31 -11.46 -11.14
CA GLY A 149 -18.21 -11.36 -12.11
C GLY A 149 -17.53 -9.99 -12.27
N VAL A 150 -17.82 -8.98 -11.43
CA VAL A 150 -17.06 -7.71 -11.43
C VAL A 150 -16.15 -7.61 -10.21
N CYS A 151 -14.91 -7.23 -10.42
CA CYS A 151 -13.97 -7.11 -9.32
C CYS A 151 -14.04 -5.76 -8.61
N SER A 152 -14.68 -5.72 -7.46
CA SER A 152 -14.79 -4.50 -6.67
C SER A 152 -14.69 -4.83 -5.19
N PHE A 153 -13.64 -4.35 -4.52
CA PHE A 153 -13.46 -4.53 -3.07
C PHE A 153 -12.64 -3.40 -2.44
N CYS A 154 -12.72 -3.35 -1.12
CA CYS A 154 -11.81 -2.58 -0.27
C CYS A 154 -11.13 -3.48 0.75
N CYS A 155 -10.02 -3.01 1.29
CA CYS A 155 -9.26 -3.67 2.34
C CYS A 155 -8.41 -2.63 3.09
N ASP A 156 -7.97 -2.99 4.29
CA ASP A 156 -7.32 -2.11 5.27
C ASP A 156 -5.84 -2.45 5.52
N THR A 157 -5.34 -3.50 4.89
CA THR A 157 -3.93 -3.91 4.95
C THR A 157 -3.11 -3.27 3.84
N GLU A 158 -1.80 -3.16 4.04
CA GLU A 158 -0.92 -2.56 3.04
C GLU A 158 -0.92 -3.38 1.73
N LEU A 159 -0.97 -2.69 0.59
CA LEU A 159 -0.91 -3.26 -0.76
C LEU A 159 -1.97 -4.33 -1.08
N CYS A 160 -3.03 -4.40 -0.28
CA CYS A 160 -4.03 -5.46 -0.36
C CYS A 160 -4.91 -5.37 -1.62
N ASN A 161 -4.94 -4.22 -2.29
CA ASN A 161 -5.76 -3.97 -3.49
C ASN A 161 -5.07 -4.37 -4.80
N ARG A 162 -4.12 -5.32 -4.78
CA ARG A 162 -3.39 -5.79 -5.97
C ARG A 162 -4.22 -6.73 -6.83
N ASN A 163 -4.78 -7.76 -6.20
CA ASN A 163 -5.26 -8.92 -6.92
C ASN A 163 -6.76 -8.90 -7.01
N CYS A 164 -7.23 -9.06 -8.24
CA CYS A 164 -8.61 -9.39 -8.47
C CYS A 164 -8.82 -10.91 -8.38
N THR A 165 -9.01 -11.45 -7.18
CA THR A 165 -9.57 -12.80 -7.05
C THR A 165 -11.08 -12.67 -6.96
N ILE A 166 -11.78 -12.96 -8.05
CA ILE A 166 -13.23 -13.23 -8.01
C ILE A 166 -13.38 -14.53 -7.20
N LYS A 167 -13.39 -14.41 -5.87
CA LYS A 167 -13.78 -15.52 -5.02
C LYS A 167 -15.29 -15.67 -5.21
N SER A 168 -15.69 -16.54 -6.13
CA SER A 168 -17.06 -17.01 -6.21
C SER A 168 -17.37 -17.77 -4.92
N THR A 169 -17.77 -17.03 -3.88
CA THR A 169 -18.16 -17.59 -2.59
C THR A 169 -19.55 -17.08 -2.30
N ILE A 170 -20.54 -17.66 -2.98
CA ILE A 170 -21.87 -17.75 -2.39
C ILE A 170 -21.72 -18.80 -1.29
N ALA A 171 -21.23 -18.39 -0.11
CA ALA A 171 -21.55 -19.14 1.09
C ALA A 171 -23.04 -18.88 1.34
N PRO A 172 -23.89 -19.92 1.38
CA PRO A 172 -25.31 -19.75 1.66
C PRO A 172 -25.48 -19.04 3.02
N PRO A 173 -26.52 -18.21 3.19
CA PRO A 173 -26.77 -17.52 4.45
C PRO A 173 -26.88 -18.56 5.56
N THR A 174 -25.95 -18.52 6.51
CA THR A 174 -26.05 -19.33 7.72
C THR A 174 -27.18 -18.74 8.54
N THR A 175 -28.28 -19.48 8.66
CA THR A 175 -29.41 -19.12 9.52
C THR A 175 -28.94 -19.24 10.96
N THR A 176 -28.58 -18.13 11.59
CA THR A 176 -28.30 -18.11 13.02
C THR A 176 -29.62 -18.26 13.77
N THR A 177 -29.95 -19.48 14.19
CA THR A 177 -31.02 -19.73 15.14
C THR A 177 -30.53 -19.27 16.52
N THR A 178 -31.05 -18.15 17.00
CA THR A 178 -30.84 -17.64 18.36
C THR A 178 -31.38 -18.66 19.38
N MET A 179 -30.51 -19.48 19.96
CA MET A 179 -30.85 -20.24 21.17
C MET A 179 -30.72 -19.31 22.38
N ALA A 180 -31.78 -19.27 23.19
CA ALA A 180 -31.83 -18.51 24.42
C ALA A 180 -30.71 -18.96 25.40
N PRO A 181 -30.07 -18.02 26.13
CA PRO A 181 -29.00 -18.36 27.05
C PRO A 181 -29.53 -19.16 28.24
N THR A 182 -29.02 -20.39 28.40
CA THR A 182 -29.20 -21.18 29.63
C THR A 182 -28.12 -20.78 30.62
N ILE A 183 -28.52 -20.18 31.74
CA ILE A 183 -27.64 -19.76 32.82
C ILE A 183 -27.23 -21.00 33.63
N HIS A 184 -25.98 -21.44 33.48
CA HIS A 184 -25.36 -22.41 34.39
C HIS A 184 -24.64 -21.67 35.52
N ILE A 185 -25.18 -21.78 36.73
CA ILE A 185 -24.55 -21.31 37.97
C ILE A 185 -23.46 -22.31 38.35
N ALA A 186 -22.19 -21.93 38.19
CA ALA A 186 -21.06 -22.71 38.67
C ALA A 186 -20.83 -22.43 40.16
N ARG A 187 -20.91 -23.49 40.98
CA ARG A 187 -20.53 -23.47 42.40
C ARG A 187 -19.00 -23.50 42.50
N PHE A 188 -18.42 -22.52 43.19
CA PHE A 188 -16.99 -22.51 43.55
C PHE A 188 -16.72 -23.54 44.65
N ASN A 189 -15.83 -24.49 44.38
CA ASN A 189 -15.26 -25.38 45.40
C ASN A 189 -13.92 -24.85 45.91
N LYS A 190 -13.75 -25.05 47.22
CA LYS A 190 -12.59 -24.76 48.10
C LYS A 190 -11.21 -24.98 47.46
N ILE A 191 -10.33 -24.00 47.69
CA ILE A 191 -8.88 -24.10 47.51
C ILE A 191 -8.28 -24.89 48.69
N PRO A 192 -7.39 -25.88 48.48
CA PRO A 192 -6.58 -26.45 49.55
C PRO A 192 -5.32 -25.61 49.80
N ASN A 193 -5.09 -25.28 51.08
CA ASN A 193 -3.85 -24.72 51.60
C ASN A 193 -2.70 -25.72 51.42
N TYR A 194 -1.57 -25.26 50.89
CA TYR A 194 -0.27 -25.89 51.10
C TYR A 194 0.68 -24.87 51.72
N LEU A 195 0.97 -25.10 53.01
CA LEU A 195 2.10 -24.55 53.74
C LEU A 195 2.67 -25.72 54.56
N THR A 196 3.78 -26.28 54.08
CA THR A 196 5.01 -26.77 54.74
C THR A 196 5.63 -27.90 53.93
#